data_AF-A0A5M3MEG3-F1
#
_entry.id   AF-A0A5M3MEG3-F1
#
_cell.length_a   1.000
_cell.length_b   1.000
_cell.length_c   1.000
_cell.angle_alpha   90.00
_cell.angle_beta   90.00
_cell.angle_gamma   90.00
#
_symmetry.space_group_name_H-M   'P 1'
#
loop_
_entity.id
_entity.type
_entity.pdbx_description
1 polymer ?
#
loop_
_entity_poly.entity_id
_entity_poly.type
_entity_poly.pdbx_seq_one_letter_code
_entity_poly.pdbx_strand_id
1 'polypeptide(L)'
;HICYFRHALALDERRVKFLPEYVHGGGTSHNDSHRPVVEDNTAEGKFAHVKEVWFAGTHSDVGGGNTTNHNPEMSGISLLWMKAQA
;
A
#
# COMPACT_ATOMS: atom_id res chain seq x y z
N HIS A 1 2.95 -9.38 17.99
CA HIS A 1 2.93 -7.91 17.81
C HIS A 1 3.57 -7.61 16.47
N ILE A 2 2.92 -6.86 15.57
CA ILE A 2 3.49 -6.46 14.26
C ILE A 2 3.96 -5.02 14.38
N CYS A 3 5.21 -4.74 14.02
CA CYS A 3 5.81 -3.41 14.13
C CYS A 3 5.75 -2.62 12.82
N TYR A 4 5.67 -3.28 11.66
CA TYR A 4 5.57 -2.63 10.36
C TYR A 4 4.69 -3.45 9.43
N PHE A 5 3.84 -2.75 8.68
CA PHE A 5 2.98 -3.29 7.64
C PHE A 5 3.17 -2.44 6.36
N ARG A 6 3.40 -3.12 5.25
CA ARG A 6 3.58 -2.52 3.92
C ARG A 6 2.70 -3.27 2.93
N HIS A 7 1.93 -2.56 2.13
CA HIS A 7 1.02 -3.13 1.15
C HIS A 7 1.15 -2.41 -0.18
N ALA A 8 1.45 -3.16 -1.24
CA ALA A 8 1.45 -2.66 -2.61
C ALA A 8 0.13 -3.06 -3.27
N LEU A 9 -0.61 -2.06 -3.75
CA LEU A 9 -1.93 -2.21 -4.36
C LEU A 9 -1.84 -2.03 -5.87
N ALA A 10 -2.50 -2.91 -6.63
CA ALA A 10 -2.55 -2.85 -8.09
C ALA A 10 -3.67 -1.92 -8.55
N LEU A 11 -3.30 -0.79 -9.16
CA LEU A 11 -4.24 0.24 -9.60
C LEU A 11 -5.17 -0.24 -10.73
N ASP A 12 -4.64 -1.07 -11.64
CA ASP A 12 -5.35 -1.49 -12.85
C ASP A 12 -6.03 -2.86 -12.70
N GLU A 13 -6.04 -3.45 -11.51
CA GLU A 13 -6.76 -4.70 -11.24
C GLU A 13 -8.27 -4.45 -11.16
N ARG A 14 -9.03 -5.10 -12.06
CA ARG A 14 -10.49 -4.87 -12.23
C ARG A 14 -11.32 -6.15 -12.02
N ARG A 15 -10.68 -7.31 -11.83
CA ARG A 15 -11.42 -8.56 -11.62
C ARG A 15 -12.06 -8.53 -10.25
N VAL A 16 -13.39 -8.70 -10.20
CA VAL A 16 -14.21 -8.62 -8.97
C VAL A 16 -13.68 -9.53 -7.84
N LYS A 17 -13.13 -10.70 -8.18
CA LYS A 17 -12.56 -11.65 -7.20
C LYS A 17 -11.24 -11.17 -6.57
N PHE A 18 -10.65 -10.09 -7.08
CA PHE A 18 -9.31 -9.60 -6.73
C PHE A 18 -9.35 -8.14 -6.25
N LEU A 19 -10.49 -7.69 -5.70
CA LEU A 19 -10.57 -6.40 -5.06
C LEU A 19 -9.60 -6.34 -3.87
N PRO A 20 -8.88 -5.22 -3.69
CA PRO A 20 -7.94 -5.07 -2.59
C PRO A 20 -8.66 -4.99 -1.25
N GLU A 21 -8.06 -5.60 -0.23
CA GLU A 21 -8.45 -5.42 1.16
C GLU A 21 -7.55 -4.37 1.80
N TYR A 22 -8.16 -3.26 2.24
CA TYR A 22 -7.44 -2.18 2.90
C TYR A 22 -7.29 -2.45 4.38
N VAL A 23 -6.15 -2.05 4.96
CA VAL A 23 -5.93 -2.20 6.41
C VAL A 23 -7.03 -1.54 7.25
N HIS A 24 -7.56 -0.42 6.76
CA HIS A 24 -8.62 0.35 7.43
C HIS A 24 -9.99 0.21 6.77
N GLY A 25 -10.20 -0.82 5.95
CA GLY A 25 -11.50 -1.10 5.32
C GLY A 25 -12.02 0.02 4.40
N GLY A 26 -11.14 0.84 3.83
CA GLY A 26 -11.50 1.99 2.99
C GLY A 26 -11.96 3.22 3.77
N GLY A 27 -11.92 3.18 5.11
CA GLY A 27 -12.11 4.36 5.95
C GLY A 27 -10.95 5.32 5.76
N THR A 28 -11.17 6.40 5.00
CA THR A 28 -10.27 7.56 5.10
C THR A 28 -10.49 8.14 6.49
N SER A 29 -9.47 8.11 7.35
CA SER A 29 -9.51 8.89 8.61
C SER A 29 -9.32 10.36 8.25
N HIS A 30 -10.33 10.93 7.58
CA HIS A 30 -10.34 12.32 7.11
C HIS A 30 -11.48 13.15 7.71
N ASN A 31 -12.18 12.61 8.71
CA ASN A 31 -13.05 13.36 9.60
C ASN A 31 -12.66 13.08 11.04
N ASP A 32 -11.56 13.70 11.48
CA ASP A 32 -11.53 14.22 12.84
C ASP A 32 -11.24 15.72 12.76
N SER A 33 -12.31 16.50 12.62
CA SER A 33 -12.31 17.96 12.77
C SER A 33 -12.03 18.39 14.22
N HIS A 34 -11.58 17.47 15.07
CA HIS A 34 -11.04 17.72 16.39
C HIS A 34 -9.64 17.12 16.55
N ARG A 35 -8.76 17.25 15.54
CA ARG A 35 -7.32 17.27 15.81
C ARG A 35 -7.03 18.52 16.63
N PRO A 36 -6.76 18.43 17.95
CA PRO A 36 -6.22 19.58 18.63
C PRO A 36 -4.82 19.78 18.02
N VAL A 37 -4.53 21.00 17.59
CA VAL A 37 -3.16 21.44 17.28
C VAL A 37 -2.41 21.44 18.61
N VAL A 38 -2.07 20.26 19.10
CA VAL A 38 -1.08 20.08 20.14
C VAL A 38 0.19 19.79 19.37
N GLU A 39 1.14 20.72 19.46
CA GLU A 39 2.53 20.48 19.13
C GLU A 39 3.05 19.37 20.05
N ASP A 40 2.71 18.13 19.74
CA ASP A 40 3.26 16.97 20.42
C ASP A 40 3.75 15.97 19.36
N ASN A 41 5.07 15.78 19.34
CA ASN A 41 5.84 14.93 18.42
C ASN A 41 5.57 13.42 18.66
N THR A 42 4.33 13.02 18.92
CA THR A 42 3.97 11.67 19.39
C THR A 42 2.81 11.03 18.62
N ALA A 43 2.11 11.76 17.74
CA ALA A 43 1.04 11.21 16.89
C ALA A 43 1.56 10.48 15.62
N GLU A 44 2.83 10.64 15.27
CA GLU A 44 3.48 9.93 14.15
C GLU A 44 3.62 8.43 14.42
N GLY A 45 3.58 7.99 15.68
CA GLY A 45 3.89 6.61 16.06
C GLY A 45 2.80 5.56 15.77
N LYS A 46 1.51 5.91 15.66
CA LYS A 46 0.44 4.90 15.48
C LYS A 46 0.19 4.50 14.02
N PHE A 47 0.44 5.40 13.07
CA PHE A 47 0.24 5.14 11.64
C PHE A 47 1.54 5.07 10.83
N ALA A 48 2.69 5.54 11.34
CA ALA A 48 3.97 5.40 10.61
C ALA A 48 4.34 3.94 10.29
N HIS A 49 3.80 3.01 11.08
CA HIS A 49 4.03 1.60 10.93
C HIS A 49 3.21 0.95 9.81
N VAL A 50 2.15 1.57 9.29
CA VAL A 50 1.31 1.05 8.20
C VAL A 50 1.44 1.93 6.96
N LYS A 51 1.78 1.34 5.81
CA LYS A 51 1.87 2.09 4.54
C LYS A 51 1.30 1.28 3.38
N GLU A 52 0.25 1.81 2.76
CA GLU A 52 -0.39 1.26 1.56
C GLU A 52 -0.06 2.17 0.36
N VAL A 53 0.45 1.61 -0.74
CA VAL A 53 0.89 2.38 -1.92
C VAL A 53 0.33 1.75 -3.17
N TRP A 54 -0.21 2.57 -4.06
CA TRP A 54 -0.72 2.16 -5.36
C TRP A 54 0.40 2.13 -6.40
N PHE A 55 0.46 1.06 -7.17
CA PHE A 55 1.35 0.88 -8.31
C PHE A 55 0.52 0.66 -9.57
N ALA A 56 1.00 1.20 -10.69
CA ALA A 56 0.41 0.93 -11.99
C ALA A 56 0.58 -0.56 -12.37
N GLY A 57 -0.40 -1.10 -13.07
CA GLY A 57 -0.45 -2.51 -13.47
C GLY A 57 -1.50 -3.33 -12.73
N THR A 58 -1.67 -4.56 -13.22
CA THR A 58 -2.61 -5.57 -12.69
C THR A 58 -1.99 -6.35 -11.54
N HIS A 59 -2.74 -7.28 -10.93
CA HIS A 59 -2.26 -8.04 -9.76
C HIS A 59 -0.89 -8.69 -9.96
N SER A 60 -0.63 -9.28 -11.12
CA SER A 60 0.65 -9.94 -11.40
C SER A 60 1.75 -8.98 -11.87
N ASP A 61 1.39 -7.76 -12.27
CA ASP A 61 2.36 -6.70 -12.54
C ASP A 61 2.86 -6.06 -11.25
N VAL A 62 2.10 -6.12 -10.14
CA VAL A 62 2.54 -5.61 -8.83
C VAL A 62 3.06 -6.73 -7.92
N GLY A 63 2.37 -7.87 -7.88
CA GLY A 63 2.75 -9.04 -7.07
C GLY A 63 3.74 -9.98 -7.74
N GLY A 64 4.06 -9.75 -9.01
CA GLY A 64 4.89 -10.65 -9.82
C GLY A 64 4.14 -11.90 -10.28
N GLY A 65 4.89 -12.86 -10.84
CA GLY A 65 4.33 -14.12 -11.36
C GLY A 65 3.88 -14.06 -12.82
N ASN A 66 3.96 -12.89 -13.46
CA ASN A 66 3.70 -12.75 -14.88
C ASN A 66 4.97 -12.92 -15.73
N THR A 67 5.47 -14.16 -15.83
CA THR A 67 6.74 -14.46 -16.52
C THR A 67 6.65 -14.42 -18.05
N THR A 68 5.44 -14.37 -18.60
CA THR A 68 5.18 -14.39 -20.05
C THR A 68 4.88 -13.01 -20.64
N ASN A 69 4.69 -12.00 -19.78
CA ASN A 69 4.47 -10.64 -20.24
C ASN A 69 5.74 -10.03 -20.84
N HIS A 70 5.60 -9.37 -21.99
CA HIS A 70 6.70 -8.68 -22.68
C HIS A 70 7.22 -7.45 -21.92
N ASN A 71 6.55 -7.04 -20.83
CA ASN A 71 6.95 -5.91 -20.00
C ASN A 71 7.24 -6.32 -18.54
N PRO A 72 8.34 -7.07 -18.30
CA PRO A 72 8.70 -7.56 -16.97
C PRO A 72 9.09 -6.44 -15.98
N GLU A 73 9.33 -5.23 -16.48
CA GLU A 73 9.86 -4.12 -15.68
C GLU A 73 8.87 -3.57 -14.64
N MET A 74 7.56 -3.69 -14.86
CA MET A 74 6.56 -3.11 -13.96
C MET A 74 6.55 -3.76 -12.58
N SER A 75 6.70 -5.09 -12.51
CA SER A 75 6.84 -5.82 -11.23
C SER A 75 8.14 -5.56 -10.49
N GLY A 76 9.16 -5.05 -11.18
CA GLY A 76 10.40 -4.64 -10.55
C GLY A 76 10.21 -3.44 -9.62
N ILE A 77 9.32 -2.50 -9.97
CA ILE A 77 9.16 -1.25 -9.24
C ILE A 77 8.53 -1.48 -7.86
N SER A 78 7.45 -2.27 -7.78
CA SER A 78 6.81 -2.63 -6.50
C SER A 78 7.76 -3.44 -5.61
N LEU A 79 8.53 -4.37 -6.20
CA LEU A 79 9.51 -5.17 -5.47
C LEU A 79 10.66 -4.32 -4.92
N LEU A 80 11.22 -3.42 -5.73
CA LEU A 80 12.27 -2.49 -5.30
C LEU A 80 11.78 -1.59 -4.17
N TRP A 81 10.55 -1.09 -4.26
CA TRP A 81 9.94 -0.32 -3.19
C TRP A 81 9.82 -1.16 -1.91
N MET A 82 9.27 -2.39 -1.99
CA MET A 82 9.16 -3.25 -0.80
C MET A 82 10.52 -3.51 -0.16
N LYS A 83 11.57 -3.79 -0.95
CA LYS A 83 12.94 -3.98 -0.45
C LYS A 83 13.47 -2.74 0.27
N ALA A 84 13.16 -1.54 -0.22
CA ALA A 84 13.56 -0.30 0.42
C ALA A 84 12.73 0.04 1.69
N GLN A 85 11.63 -0.67 1.95
CA GLN A 85 10.79 -0.50 3.14
C GLN A 85 10.94 -1.63 4.17
N ALA A 86 11.76 -2.65 3.86
CA ALA A 86 12.02 -3.82 4.69
C ALA A 86 12.95 -3.51 5.87
#